data_AF-T0NB46-F1
#
_entry.id   AF-T0NB46-F1
#
_cell.length_a   1.000
_cell.length_b   1.000
_cell.length_c   1.000
_cell.angle_alpha   90.00
_cell.angle_beta   90.00
_cell.angle_gamma   90.00
#
_symmetry.space_group_name_H-M   'P 1'
#
loop_
_entity.id
_entity.type
_entity.pdbx_description
1 polymer ?
#
loop_
_entity_poly.entity_id
_entity_poly.type
_entity_poly.pdbx_seq_one_letter_code
_entity_poly.pdbx_strand_id
1 'polypeptide(L)'
;MTQERVIKVQADYRDSGLVERIAANFRRFWVDLKWMNMECQSGICTLYMSIYDGHNLGNLDLSIITLSKMVDIDYVEELEECEYKKFEINYKKSKKFEWGVVSE
;
A
#
# COMPACT_ATOMS: atom_id res chain seq x y z
N MET A 1 15.26 16.33 5.81
CA MET A 1 14.60 15.04 6.10
C MET A 1 13.20 15.15 5.54
N THR A 2 12.90 14.47 4.44
CA THR A 2 11.53 14.37 3.96
C THR A 2 10.76 13.49 4.94
N GLN A 3 9.76 14.07 5.61
CA GLN A 3 8.86 13.34 6.49
C GLN A 3 8.15 12.27 5.64
N GLU A 4 8.27 11.02 6.06
CA GLU A 4 7.60 9.89 5.44
C GLU A 4 6.29 9.70 6.21
N ARG A 5 5.14 9.81 5.52
CA ARG A 5 3.82 9.59 6.14
C ARG A 5 3.41 8.15 5.91
N VAL A 6 2.94 7.48 6.97
CA VAL A 6 2.48 6.10 6.89
C VAL A 6 0.97 6.08 6.99
N ILE A 7 0.32 5.49 5.99
CA ILE A 7 -1.13 5.31 5.96
C ILE A 7 -1.44 3.84 6.16
N LYS A 8 -2.40 3.58 7.06
CA LYS A 8 -3.01 2.29 7.30
C LYS A 8 -4.43 2.30 6.74
N VAL A 9 -4.77 1.25 6.01
CA VAL A 9 -6.10 1.07 5.42
C VAL A 9 -6.63 -0.28 5.87
N GLN A 10 -7.81 -0.32 6.46
CA GLN A 10 -8.54 -1.57 6.69
C GLN A 10 -9.64 -1.71 5.65
N ALA A 11 -9.75 -2.89 5.07
CA ALA A 11 -10.63 -3.15 3.94
C ALA A 11 -11.14 -4.60 3.93
N ASP A 12 -12.34 -4.78 3.38
CA ASP A 12 -12.94 -6.09 3.12
C ASP A 12 -12.37 -6.71 1.83
N TYR A 13 -11.80 -7.90 1.94
CA TYR A 13 -11.19 -8.62 0.83
C TYR A 13 -12.25 -9.33 -0.01
N ARG A 14 -12.97 -8.56 -0.83
CA ARG A 14 -13.98 -9.10 -1.73
C ARG A 14 -13.38 -9.74 -2.98
N ASP A 15 -12.33 -9.15 -3.53
CA ASP A 15 -11.71 -9.59 -4.78
C ASP A 15 -10.23 -9.23 -4.86
N SER A 16 -9.53 -9.87 -5.79
CA SER A 16 -8.09 -9.68 -5.99
C SER A 16 -7.69 -8.27 -6.41
N GLY A 17 -8.62 -7.45 -6.91
CA GLY A 17 -8.36 -6.09 -7.39
C GLY A 17 -8.34 -5.02 -6.30
N LEU A 18 -8.50 -5.39 -5.02
CA LEU A 18 -8.53 -4.43 -3.90
C LEU A 18 -7.25 -3.58 -3.85
N VAL A 19 -6.09 -4.20 -3.98
CA VAL A 19 -4.78 -3.54 -3.89
C VAL A 19 -4.62 -2.51 -5.02
N GLU A 20 -5.00 -2.89 -6.24
CA GLU A 20 -4.96 -2.04 -7.42
C GLU A 20 -5.90 -0.84 -7.27
N ARG A 21 -7.11 -1.04 -6.72
CA ARG A 21 -8.05 0.07 -6.46
C ARG A 21 -7.48 1.07 -5.47
N ILE A 22 -6.89 0.58 -4.39
CA ILE A 22 -6.26 1.43 -3.37
C ILE A 22 -5.07 2.19 -3.99
N ALA A 23 -4.16 1.50 -4.67
CA ALA A 23 -3.00 2.13 -5.31
C ALA A 23 -3.40 3.15 -6.41
N ALA A 24 -4.41 2.81 -7.22
CA ALA A 24 -4.93 3.68 -8.27
C ALA A 24 -5.56 4.96 -7.69
N ASN A 25 -6.20 4.89 -6.52
CA ASN A 25 -6.75 6.06 -5.85
C ASN A 25 -5.64 7.08 -5.55
N PHE A 26 -4.53 6.67 -4.94
CA PHE A 26 -3.40 7.57 -4.67
C PHE A 26 -2.78 8.12 -5.96
N ARG A 27 -2.58 7.26 -6.96
CA ARG A 27 -1.98 7.67 -8.23
C ARG A 27 -2.84 8.71 -8.97
N ARG A 28 -4.17 8.59 -8.90
CA ARG A 28 -5.12 9.56 -9.48
C ARG A 28 -4.91 10.98 -8.92
N PHE A 29 -4.53 11.10 -7.66
CA PHE A 29 -4.25 12.37 -6.99
C PHE A 29 -2.77 12.76 -7.01
N TRP A 30 -1.96 12.06 -7.81
CA TRP A 30 -0.53 12.29 -7.95
C TRP A 30 0.21 12.14 -6.62
N VAL A 31 -0.28 11.23 -5.79
CA VAL A 31 0.35 10.84 -4.54
C VAL A 31 1.18 9.60 -4.83
N ASP A 32 2.50 9.75 -4.70
CA ASP A 32 3.44 8.67 -4.99
C ASP A 32 3.66 7.79 -3.76
N LEU A 33 3.49 6.48 -3.97
CA LEU A 33 3.69 5.46 -2.96
C LEU A 33 5.13 4.95 -3.02
N LYS A 34 5.81 4.94 -1.86
CA LYS A 34 7.19 4.44 -1.75
C LYS A 34 7.23 2.93 -1.57
N TRP A 35 6.32 2.41 -0.75
CA TRP A 35 6.11 0.99 -0.53
C TRP A 35 4.67 0.75 -0.08
N MET A 36 4.21 -0.48 -0.29
CA MET A 36 2.92 -0.95 0.17
C MET A 36 3.07 -2.41 0.62
N ASN A 37 2.47 -2.75 1.74
CA ASN A 37 2.36 -4.12 2.24
C ASN A 37 0.91 -4.39 2.63
N MET A 38 0.45 -5.60 2.33
CA MET A 38 -0.89 -6.05 2.68
C MET A 38 -0.80 -7.32 3.52
N GLU A 39 -1.55 -7.37 4.60
CA GLU A 39 -1.76 -8.55 5.41
C GLU A 39 -3.27 -8.83 5.47
N CYS A 40 -3.67 -10.06 5.20
CA CYS A 40 -5.07 -10.45 5.18
C CYS A 40 -5.32 -11.58 6.17
N GLN A 41 -6.34 -11.40 7.01
CA GLN A 41 -6.75 -12.39 7.99
C GLN A 41 -8.28 -12.49 7.98
N SER A 42 -8.80 -13.70 7.73
CA SER A 42 -10.23 -14.00 7.80
C SER A 42 -11.14 -13.08 6.95
N GLY A 43 -10.68 -12.72 5.75
CA GLY A 43 -11.45 -11.86 4.82
C GLY A 43 -11.26 -10.36 5.03
N ILE A 44 -10.59 -9.95 6.11
CA ILE A 44 -10.25 -8.54 6.34
C ILE A 44 -8.77 -8.36 5.99
N CYS A 45 -8.47 -7.36 5.16
CA CYS A 45 -7.11 -6.96 4.83
C CYS A 45 -6.75 -5.65 5.51
N THR A 46 -5.54 -5.60 6.06
CA THR A 46 -4.90 -4.38 6.51
C THR A 46 -3.74 -4.07 5.56
N LEU A 47 -3.77 -2.90 4.96
CA LEU A 47 -2.71 -2.40 4.11
C LEU A 47 -1.95 -1.30 4.83
N TYR A 48 -0.63 -1.37 4.78
CA TYR A 48 0.27 -0.32 5.21
C TYR A 48 0.98 0.24 3.99
N MET A 49 1.03 1.55 3.88
CA MET A 49 1.77 2.21 2.81
C MET A 49 2.51 3.43 3.29
N SER A 50 3.64 3.67 2.65
CA SER A 50 4.40 4.89 2.84
C SER A 50 4.24 5.82 1.66
N ILE A 51 4.13 7.08 2.01
CA ILE A 51 3.91 8.17 1.08
C ILE A 51 5.05 9.16 1.20
N TYR A 52 5.57 9.59 0.05
CA TYR A 52 6.61 10.61 -0.01
C TYR A 52 6.00 12.01 0.11
N ASP A 53 6.11 12.64 1.27
CA ASP A 53 5.40 13.91 1.53
C ASP A 53 5.93 15.09 0.70
N GLY A 54 7.22 15.05 0.32
CA GLY A 54 7.90 16.15 -0.39
C GLY A 54 7.34 16.50 -1.77
N HIS A 55 6.44 15.69 -2.34
CA HIS A 55 5.90 15.86 -3.69
C HIS A 55 4.37 15.95 -3.77
N ASN A 56 3.63 15.82 -2.65
CA ASN A 56 2.19 15.61 -2.73
C ASN A 56 1.34 16.88 -2.88
N LEU A 57 1.91 18.09 -2.87
CA LEU A 57 1.21 19.37 -3.11
C LEU A 57 -0.15 19.55 -2.36
N GLY A 58 -0.35 18.89 -1.21
CA GLY A 58 -1.62 18.90 -0.47
C GLY A 58 -2.72 17.95 -0.99
N ASN A 59 -2.43 17.11 -1.99
CA ASN A 59 -3.38 16.15 -2.58
C ASN A 59 -3.59 14.89 -1.73
N LEU A 60 -2.74 14.65 -0.72
CA LEU A 60 -2.83 13.48 0.13
C LEU A 60 -4.17 13.41 0.88
N ASP A 61 -4.60 14.51 1.47
CA ASP A 61 -5.86 14.54 2.23
C ASP A 61 -7.06 14.25 1.32
N LEU A 62 -7.06 14.78 0.09
CA LEU A 62 -8.09 14.48 -0.92
C LEU A 62 -8.11 13.00 -1.31
N SER A 63 -6.93 12.39 -1.45
CA SER A 63 -6.80 10.96 -1.73
C SER A 63 -7.37 10.13 -0.58
N ILE A 64 -7.01 10.45 0.67
CA ILE A 64 -7.49 9.76 1.87
C ILE A 64 -9.00 9.87 2.01
N ILE A 65 -9.57 11.07 1.84
CA ILE A 65 -11.02 11.31 1.92
C ILE A 65 -11.77 10.57 0.82
N THR A 66 -11.19 10.45 -0.37
CA THR A 66 -11.81 9.70 -1.47
C THR A 66 -11.75 8.20 -1.20
N LEU A 67 -10.62 7.72 -0.68
CA LEU A 67 -10.43 6.32 -0.33
C LEU A 67 -11.39 5.86 0.77
N SER A 68 -11.55 6.66 1.83
CA SER A 68 -12.42 6.33 2.97
C SER A 68 -13.91 6.26 2.61
N LYS A 69 -14.29 6.70 1.41
CA LYS A 69 -15.66 6.60 0.88
C LYS A 69 -15.87 5.42 -0.06
N MET A 70 -14.83 4.63 -0.34
CA MET A 70 -14.97 3.42 -1.15
C MET A 70 -15.73 2.33 -0.38
N VAL A 71 -16.53 1.55 -1.10
CA VAL A 71 -17.43 0.54 -0.50
C VAL A 71 -16.69 -0.55 0.27
N ASP A 72 -15.47 -0.89 -0.15
CA ASP A 72 -14.69 -1.98 0.42
C ASP A 72 -13.75 -1.51 1.53
N ILE A 73 -13.78 -0.22 1.90
CA ILE A 73 -12.86 0.38 2.87
C ILE A 73 -13.61 0.67 4.16
N ASP A 74 -13.14 0.10 5.27
CA ASP A 74 -13.72 0.31 6.60
C ASP A 74 -13.23 1.63 7.19
N TYR A 75 -11.92 1.86 7.17
CA TYR A 75 -11.30 3.11 7.58
C TYR A 75 -9.91 3.31 6.97
N VAL A 76 -9.49 4.57 6.97
CA VAL A 76 -8.15 5.01 6.61
C VAL A 76 -7.61 5.82 7.78
N GLU A 77 -6.40 5.46 8.23
CA GLU A 77 -5.75 6.04 9.40
C GLU A 77 -4.35 6.49 9.00
N GLU A 78 -3.98 7.71 9.36
CA GLU A 78 -2.59 8.13 9.31
C GLU A 78 -1.92 7.79 10.64
N LEU A 79 -0.77 7.12 10.56
CA LEU A 79 -0.02 6.74 11.75
C LEU A 79 1.07 7.77 12.05
N GLU A 80 0.95 8.42 13.20
CA GLU A 80 1.98 9.29 13.75
C GLU A 80 3.10 8.44 14.42
N GLU A 81 4.35 8.89 14.32
CA GLU A 81 5.51 8.31 15.04
C GLU A 81 5.78 6.81 14.81
N CYS A 82 5.61 6.32 13.57
CA CYS A 82 5.91 4.92 13.23
C CYS A 82 7.42 4.63 13.09
N GLU A 83 7.90 3.65 13.85
CA GLU A 83 9.18 2.97 13.58
C GLU A 83 8.96 1.76 12.66
N TYR A 84 9.35 1.86 11.39
CA TYR A 84 9.35 0.70 10.50
C TYR A 84 10.73 0.03 10.48
N LYS A 85 10.74 -1.30 10.63
CA LYS A 85 11.96 -2.11 10.47
C LYS A 85 12.11 -2.49 9.00
N LYS A 86 13.01 -1.81 8.30
CA LYS A 86 13.37 -2.17 6.92
C LYS A 86 14.19 -3.46 6.93
N PHE A 87 13.62 -4.56 6.43
CA PHE A 87 14.37 -5.77 6.14
C PHE A 87 14.84 -5.73 4.69
N GLU A 88 16.15 -5.61 4.48
CA GLU A 88 16.74 -5.62 3.15
C GLU A 88 17.17 -7.04 2.78
N ILE A 89 16.30 -7.76 2.06
CA ILE A 89 16.61 -9.09 1.55
C ILE A 89 17.50 -8.91 0.32
N ASN A 90 18.79 -9.21 0.47
CA ASN A 90 19.74 -9.16 -0.64
C ASN A 90 19.56 -10.38 -1.55
N TYR A 91 18.72 -10.24 -2.58
CA TYR A 91 18.54 -11.25 -3.62
C TYR A 91 19.79 -11.35 -4.52
N LYS A 92 20.92 -11.83 -3.98
CA LYS A 92 22.14 -12.12 -4.77
C LYS A 92 21.93 -13.21 -5.83
N LYS A 93 20.78 -13.88 -5.82
CA LYS A 93 20.37 -14.89 -6.81
C LYS A 93 18.89 -14.68 -7.12
N SER A 94 18.58 -14.07 -8.27
CA SER A 94 17.21 -14.01 -8.76
C SER A 94 16.77 -15.41 -9.23
N LYS A 95 15.69 -15.96 -8.66
CA LYS A 95 15.02 -17.13 -9.22
C LYS A 95 13.92 -16.65 -10.16
N LYS A 96 14.03 -16.98 -11.44
CA LYS A 96 12.97 -16.75 -12.44
C LYS A 96 12.00 -17.92 -12.38
N PHE A 97 10.72 -17.64 -12.27
CA PHE A 97 9.67 -18.65 -12.38
C PHE A 97 9.04 -18.52 -13.76
N GLU A 98 9.09 -19.59 -14.54
CA GLU A 98 8.42 -19.68 -15.83
C GLU A 98 7.29 -20.70 -15.71
N TRP A 99 6.10 -20.33 -16.20
CA TRP A 99 4.96 -21.24 -16.18
C TRP A 99 5.32 -22.46 -17.05
N GLY A 100 5.23 -23.67 -16.48
CA GLY A 100 5.23 -24.92 -17.24
C GLY A 100 6.57 -25.63 -17.36
N VAL A 101 7.61 -25.11 -16.71
CA VAL A 101 8.88 -25.82 -16.58
C VAL A 101 8.94 -26.40 -15.17
N VAL A 102 8.65 -27.70 -15.06
CA VAL A 102 8.96 -28.47 -13.85
C VAL A 102 10.48 -28.63 -13.86
N SER A 103 11.18 -27.88 -13.01
CA SER A 103 12.62 -28.08 -12.79
C SER A 103 12.82 -29.40 -12.04
N GLU A 104 13.50 -30.36 -12.67
CA GLU A 104 14.03 -31.59 -12.04
C GLU A 104 14.96 -31.30 -10.85
#